data_AF-A0A1U7NXJ1-F1
#
_entry.id   AF-A0A1U7NXJ1-F1
#
_cell.length_a   1.000
_cell.length_b   1.000
_cell.length_c   1.000
_cell.angle_alpha   90.00
_cell.angle_beta   90.00
_cell.angle_gamma   90.00
#
_symmetry.space_group_name_H-M   'P 1'
#
loop_
_entity.id
_entity.type
_entity.pdbx_description
1 polymer ?
#
loop_
_entity_poly.entity_id
_entity_poly.type
_entity_poly.pdbx_seq_one_letter_code
_entity_poly.pdbx_strand_id
1 'polypeptide(L)'
;MDVSSKVLNELAQREAALDAQIEAAREEARQVVAAAEAQAAGIMRDAEAQAKQMSAEHEQKLSAEVGQIRETAGADARTQAQATRDRAEGKLGHAVETIMRAVLP
;
A
#
# COMPACT_ATOMS: atom_id res chain seq x y z
N MET A 1 3.11 26.45 74.57
CA MET A 1 2.40 25.40 73.80
C MET A 1 2.16 25.80 72.33
N ASP A 2 2.34 27.06 71.94
CA ASP A 2 1.92 27.58 70.62
C ASP A 2 2.87 27.38 69.43
N VAL A 3 4.16 27.10 69.68
CA VAL A 3 5.13 26.91 68.59
C VAL A 3 4.92 25.57 67.89
N SER A 4 4.58 24.52 68.65
CA SER A 4 4.34 23.18 68.11
C SER A 4 3.05 23.10 67.29
N SER A 5 1.99 23.84 67.67
CA SER A 5 0.74 23.89 66.91
C SER A 5 0.88 24.65 65.59
N LYS A 6 1.71 25.71 65.56
CA LYS A 6 2.01 26.46 64.33
C LYS A 6 2.79 25.62 63.32
N VAL A 7 3.80 24.87 63.77
CA VAL A 7 4.58 23.96 62.91
C VAL A 7 3.72 22.83 62.35
N LEU A 8 2.80 22.27 63.15
CA LEU A 8 1.87 21.24 62.68
C LEU A 8 0.89 21.77 61.63
N ASN A 9 0.41 23.00 61.80
CA ASN A 9 -0.47 23.64 60.82
C ASN A 9 0.26 23.99 59.51
N GLU A 10 1.50 24.48 59.59
CA GLU A 10 2.35 24.71 58.41
C GLU A 10 2.70 23.41 57.68
N LEU A 11 2.91 22.31 58.42
CA LEU A 11 3.14 20.99 57.84
C LEU A 11 1.88 20.47 57.12
N ALA A 12 0.71 20.58 57.75
CA ALA A 12 -0.57 20.17 57.16
C ALA A 12 -0.92 20.99 55.90
N GLN A 13 -0.63 22.29 55.90
CA GLN A 13 -0.82 23.13 54.71
C GLN A 13 0.14 22.75 53.57
N ARG A 14 1.40 22.41 53.89
CA ARG A 14 2.34 21.92 52.88
C ARG A 14 1.96 20.55 52.34
N GLU A 15 1.49 19.64 53.19
CA GLU A 15 0.99 18.32 52.77
C GLU A 15 -0.20 18.46 51.81
N ALA A 16 -1.21 19.26 52.18
CA ALA A 16 -2.35 19.53 51.30
C ALA A 16 -1.95 20.18 49.97
N ALA A 17 -0.96 21.09 49.99
CA ALA A 17 -0.46 21.72 48.77
C ALA A 17 0.33 20.73 47.88
N LEU A 18 1.08 19.80 48.47
CA LEU A 18 1.79 18.75 47.75
C LEU A 18 0.82 17.73 47.16
N ASP A 19 -0.21 17.32 47.90
CA ASP A 19 -1.25 16.43 47.40
C ASP A 19 -2.00 17.03 46.22
N ALA A 20 -2.36 18.32 46.31
CA ALA A 20 -2.98 19.04 45.19
C ALA A 20 -2.08 19.09 43.95
N GLN A 21 -0.76 19.27 44.14
CA GLN A 21 0.21 19.24 43.03
C GLN A 21 0.35 17.85 42.42
N ILE A 22 0.34 16.80 43.25
CA ILE A 22 0.41 15.41 42.78
C ILE A 22 -0.83 15.07 41.96
N GLU A 23 -2.02 15.43 42.41
CA GLU A 23 -3.25 15.18 41.65
C GLU A 23 -3.30 15.98 40.36
N ALA A 24 -2.87 17.24 40.37
CA ALA A 24 -2.73 18.03 39.14
C ALA A 24 -1.76 17.38 38.13
N ALA A 25 -0.58 16.96 38.60
CA ALA A 25 0.41 16.29 37.75
C ALA A 25 -0.09 14.94 37.21
N ARG A 26 -0.85 14.18 38.01
CA ARG A 26 -1.50 12.93 37.56
C ARG A 26 -2.51 13.18 36.46
N GLU A 27 -3.32 14.21 36.61
CA GLU A 27 -4.34 14.54 35.61
C GLU A 27 -3.71 15.06 34.32
N GLU A 28 -2.67 15.90 34.42
CA GLU A 28 -1.88 16.34 33.26
C GLU A 28 -1.24 15.15 32.54
N ALA A 29 -0.62 14.21 33.27
CA ALA A 29 -0.05 13.01 32.68
C ALA A 29 -1.10 12.16 31.96
N ARG A 30 -2.31 12.01 32.51
CA ARG A 30 -3.42 11.30 31.85
C ARG A 30 -3.84 11.99 30.57
N GLN A 31 -3.94 13.32 30.57
CA GLN A 31 -4.30 14.09 29.38
C GLN A 31 -3.25 13.95 28.27
N VAL A 32 -1.96 13.99 28.63
CA VAL A 32 -0.86 13.79 27.68
C VAL A 32 -0.91 12.39 27.07
N VAL A 33 -1.13 11.35 27.89
CA VAL A 33 -1.24 9.97 27.39
C VAL A 33 -2.46 9.83 26.47
N ALA A 34 -3.62 10.34 26.87
CA ALA A 34 -4.83 10.28 26.04
C ALA A 34 -4.65 11.01 24.69
N ALA A 35 -3.98 12.17 24.69
CA ALA A 35 -3.66 12.89 23.47
C ALA A 35 -2.70 12.10 22.56
N ALA A 36 -1.67 11.48 23.14
CA ALA A 36 -0.72 10.65 22.40
C ALA A 36 -1.40 9.41 21.79
N GLU A 37 -2.30 8.74 22.54
CA GLU A 37 -3.07 7.61 22.06
C GLU A 37 -4.01 8.00 20.90
N ALA A 38 -4.69 9.14 21.02
CA ALA A 38 -5.54 9.66 19.96
C ALA A 38 -4.75 9.99 18.69
N GLN A 39 -3.54 10.57 18.83
CA GLN A 39 -2.65 10.83 17.71
C GLN A 39 -2.16 9.54 17.05
N ALA A 40 -1.72 8.55 17.85
CA ALA A 40 -1.29 7.26 17.35
C ALA A 40 -2.42 6.53 16.59
N ALA A 41 -3.64 6.55 17.12
CA ALA A 41 -4.82 6.01 16.44
C ALA A 41 -5.18 6.79 15.17
N GLY A 42 -4.89 8.09 15.11
CA GLY A 42 -4.98 8.88 13.87
C GLY A 42 -3.99 8.40 12.82
N ILE A 43 -2.71 8.33 13.18
CA ILE A 43 -1.62 7.91 12.30
C ILE A 43 -1.88 6.52 11.72
N MET A 44 -2.34 5.57 12.55
CA MET A 44 -2.66 4.21 12.08
C MET A 44 -3.80 4.20 11.06
N ARG A 45 -4.88 4.97 11.29
CA ARG A 45 -5.99 5.08 10.34
C ARG A 45 -5.56 5.71 9.03
N ASP A 46 -4.73 6.75 9.08
CA ASP A 46 -4.23 7.43 7.90
C ASP A 46 -3.30 6.51 7.09
N ALA A 47 -2.43 5.77 7.78
CA ALA A 47 -1.55 4.77 7.15
C ALA A 47 -2.35 3.65 6.48
N GLU A 48 -3.41 3.14 7.13
CA GLU A 48 -4.30 2.14 6.53
C GLU A 48 -5.04 2.69 5.30
N ALA A 49 -5.52 3.93 5.36
CA ALA A 49 -6.17 4.58 4.23
C ALA A 49 -5.20 4.74 3.04
N GLN A 50 -3.97 5.18 3.31
CA GLN A 50 -2.94 5.32 2.29
C GLN A 50 -2.54 3.98 1.68
N ALA A 51 -2.41 2.92 2.49
CA ALA A 51 -2.11 1.59 2.00
C ALA A 51 -3.22 1.04 1.09
N LYS A 52 -4.50 1.24 1.47
CA LYS A 52 -5.65 0.85 0.63
C LYS A 52 -5.68 1.62 -0.68
N GLN A 53 -5.43 2.93 -0.65
CA GLN A 53 -5.36 3.74 -1.85
C GLN A 53 -4.23 3.27 -2.78
N MET A 54 -3.03 3.05 -2.24
CA MET A 54 -1.88 2.58 -3.01
C MET A 54 -2.14 1.21 -3.63
N SER A 55 -2.78 0.30 -2.90
CA SER A 55 -3.18 -1.02 -3.42
C SER A 55 -4.17 -0.89 -4.58
N ALA A 56 -5.18 -0.03 -4.46
CA ALA A 56 -6.17 0.18 -5.51
C ALA A 56 -5.54 0.81 -6.77
N GLU A 57 -4.66 1.81 -6.60
CA GLU A 57 -3.92 2.41 -7.71
C GLU A 57 -3.00 1.41 -8.41
N HIS A 58 -2.34 0.54 -7.63
CA HIS A 58 -1.48 -0.50 -8.17
C HIS A 58 -2.28 -1.55 -8.96
N GLU A 59 -3.42 -2.00 -8.45
CA GLU A 59 -4.29 -2.95 -9.14
C GLU A 59 -4.83 -2.37 -10.45
N GLN A 60 -5.22 -1.09 -10.47
CA GLN A 60 -5.65 -0.40 -11.68
C GLN A 60 -4.53 -0.32 -12.73
N LYS A 61 -3.30 0.05 -12.30
CA LYS A 61 -2.13 0.07 -13.18
C LYS A 61 -1.82 -1.30 -13.75
N LEU A 62 -1.80 -2.33 -12.89
CA LEU A 62 -1.53 -3.71 -13.31
C LEU A 62 -2.57 -4.20 -14.33
N SER A 63 -3.85 -3.92 -14.10
CA SER A 63 -4.92 -4.27 -15.05
C SER A 63 -4.73 -3.59 -16.40
N ALA A 64 -4.39 -2.30 -16.41
CA ALA A 64 -4.11 -1.55 -17.63
C ALA A 64 -2.88 -2.09 -18.38
N GLU A 65 -1.78 -2.36 -17.67
CA GLU A 65 -0.56 -2.93 -18.26
C GLU A 65 -0.81 -4.32 -18.84
N VAL A 66 -1.53 -5.20 -18.13
CA VAL A 66 -1.92 -6.52 -18.64
C VAL A 66 -2.78 -6.39 -19.89
N GLY A 67 -3.69 -5.42 -19.94
CA GLY A 67 -4.49 -5.10 -21.13
C GLY A 67 -3.60 -4.73 -22.33
N GLN A 68 -2.67 -3.80 -22.13
CA GLN A 68 -1.73 -3.36 -23.17
C GLN A 68 -0.83 -4.50 -23.66
N ILE A 69 -0.32 -5.34 -22.75
CA ILE A 69 0.50 -6.50 -23.09
C ILE A 69 -0.30 -7.48 -23.96
N ARG A 70 -1.55 -7.78 -23.59
CA ARG A 70 -2.41 -8.68 -24.36
C ARG A 70 -2.72 -8.14 -25.75
N GLU A 71 -3.00 -6.84 -25.85
CA GLU A 71 -3.27 -6.19 -27.14
C GLU A 71 -2.04 -6.24 -28.05
N THR A 72 -0.88 -5.88 -27.52
CA THR A 72 0.40 -5.90 -28.25
C THR A 72 0.76 -7.31 -28.70
N ALA A 73 0.70 -8.29 -27.79
CA ALA A 73 0.97 -9.69 -28.11
C ALA A 73 -0.02 -10.24 -29.16
N GLY A 74 -1.29 -9.82 -29.10
CA GLY A 74 -2.29 -10.17 -30.10
C GLY A 74 -1.98 -9.58 -31.49
N ALA A 75 -1.54 -8.33 -31.55
CA ALA A 75 -1.13 -7.69 -32.79
C ALA A 75 0.13 -8.36 -33.39
N ASP A 76 1.12 -8.68 -32.55
CA ASP A 76 2.34 -9.37 -32.96
C ASP A 76 2.03 -10.77 -33.48
N ALA A 77 1.17 -11.53 -32.79
CA ALA A 77 0.75 -12.85 -33.24
C ALA A 77 0.05 -12.82 -34.59
N ARG A 78 -0.83 -11.82 -34.84
CA ARG A 78 -1.49 -11.64 -36.14
C ARG A 78 -0.48 -11.30 -37.24
N THR A 79 0.47 -10.41 -36.95
CA THR A 79 1.54 -10.04 -37.88
C THR A 79 2.41 -11.24 -38.23
N GLN A 80 2.82 -12.04 -37.24
CA GLN A 80 3.61 -13.25 -37.46
C GLN A 80 2.85 -14.33 -38.23
N ALA A 81 1.55 -14.51 -37.94
CA ALA A 81 0.69 -15.44 -38.66
C ALA A 81 0.56 -15.04 -40.14
N GLN A 82 0.33 -13.76 -40.41
CA GLN A 82 0.24 -13.25 -41.78
C GLN A 82 1.58 -13.42 -42.52
N ALA A 83 2.69 -13.01 -41.91
CA ALA A 83 4.02 -13.19 -42.49
C ALA A 83 4.37 -14.66 -42.77
N THR A 84 3.83 -15.59 -41.97
CA THR A 84 4.01 -17.03 -42.18
C THR A 84 3.16 -17.54 -43.33
N ARG A 85 1.91 -17.07 -43.47
CA ARG A 85 1.05 -17.37 -44.64
C ARG A 85 1.69 -16.86 -45.93
N ASP A 86 2.12 -15.60 -45.96
CA ASP A 86 2.73 -14.99 -47.15
C ASP A 86 3.99 -15.76 -47.59
N ARG A 87 4.83 -16.17 -46.62
CA ARG A 87 6.00 -17.02 -46.89
C ARG A 87 5.64 -18.42 -47.38
N ALA A 88 4.56 -19.00 -46.90
CA ALA A 88 4.10 -20.32 -47.32
C ALA A 88 3.52 -20.27 -48.73
N GLU A 89 2.68 -19.27 -49.04
CA GLU A 89 2.11 -19.04 -50.36
C GLU A 89 3.19 -18.87 -51.43
N GLY A 90 4.24 -18.08 -51.14
CA GLY A 90 5.36 -17.89 -52.07
C GLY A 90 6.16 -19.16 -52.37
N LYS A 91 6.13 -20.17 -51.48
CA LYS A 91 6.85 -21.45 -51.66
C LYS A 91 5.95 -22.58 -52.18
N LEU A 92 4.63 -22.38 -52.15
CA LEU A 92 3.65 -23.44 -52.43
C LEU A 92 3.73 -23.92 -53.88
N GLY A 93 3.87 -23.00 -54.83
CA GLY A 93 4.01 -23.35 -56.25
C GLY A 93 5.21 -24.24 -56.54
N HIS A 94 6.38 -23.89 -56.00
CA HIS A 94 7.61 -24.67 -56.18
C HIS A 94 7.55 -26.04 -55.50
N ALA A 95 6.92 -26.11 -54.31
CA ALA A 95 6.71 -27.38 -53.62
C ALA A 95 5.77 -28.31 -54.40
N VAL A 96 4.66 -27.78 -54.96
CA VAL A 96 3.73 -28.54 -55.79
C VAL A 96 4.40 -29.07 -57.05
N GLU A 97 5.17 -28.23 -57.75
CA GLU A 97 5.90 -28.63 -58.96
C GLU A 97 6.94 -29.73 -58.66
N THR A 98 7.65 -29.60 -57.55
CA THR A 98 8.63 -30.60 -57.10
C THR A 98 7.96 -31.95 -56.80
N ILE A 99 6.80 -31.94 -56.14
CA ILE A 99 6.02 -33.15 -55.86
C ILE A 99 5.48 -33.76 -57.15
N MET A 100 4.89 -32.97 -58.04
CA MET A 100 4.37 -33.45 -59.33
C MET A 100 5.45 -34.14 -60.17
N ARG A 101 6.66 -33.56 -60.23
CA ARG A 101 7.80 -34.18 -60.94
C ARG A 101 8.28 -35.48 -60.29
N ALA A 102 8.16 -35.63 -58.97
CA ALA A 102 8.56 -36.84 -58.26
C ALA A 102 7.52 -37.97 -58.35
N VAL A 103 6.25 -37.64 -58.61
CA VAL A 103 5.13 -38.60 -58.58
C VAL A 103 4.66 -39.00 -59.98
N LEU A 104 4.90 -38.18 -61.01
CA LEU A 104 4.60 -38.54 -62.40
C LEU A 104 5.77 -39.34 -63.02
N PRO A 105 5.52 -40.56 -63.56
CA PRO A 105 6.53 -41.40 -64.19
C PRO A 105 7.02 -40.88 -65.54
#